data_AF-A0ABD4U0L2-F1
#
_entry.id   AF-A0ABD4U0L2-F1
#
_cell.length_a   1.000
_cell.length_b   1.000
_cell.length_c   1.000
_cell.angle_alpha   90.00
_cell.angle_beta   90.00
_cell.angle_gamma   90.00
#
_symmetry.space_group_name_H-M   'P 1'
#
loop_
_entity.id
_entity.type
_entity.pdbx_description
1 polymer ?
#
loop_
_entity_poly.entity_id
_entity_poly.type
_entity_poly.pdbx_seq_one_letter_code
_entity_poly.pdbx_strand_id
1 'polypeptide(L)'
;MLSKKGLVVGIFSAALVLNLGVAPGVALGKSASVDDLTTGTDSIVEELVQLNPGSTKAEVIAQARHVTIETGEAASEVLSQQLAEAKASAAEAARDGDVMLRGGGQKKESFIIGGAKHKGDVFYAPATTLGYEHGHSGLYYDTNTIIEAPGLNRYSHAISASKVRVPKGMHLQYVDVSQASRNKAADIAYHFMLNKPYNTLFASNKVVYSDKYNCSQLVWAAYKAGPGIDLDGNGGSGVYPVNILNSGWTITYYIYGG
;
A
#
# COMPACT_ATOMS: atom_id res chain seq x y z
N MET A 1 -5.09 47.04 -31.94
CA MET A 1 -6.28 46.45 -31.29
C MET A 1 -5.82 45.20 -30.54
N LEU A 2 -5.84 45.24 -29.21
CA LEU A 2 -5.51 44.12 -28.33
C LEU A 2 -6.66 43.10 -28.32
N SER A 3 -6.35 41.81 -28.28
CA SER A 3 -6.66 40.94 -27.13
C SER A 3 -6.15 39.52 -27.36
N LYS A 4 -5.17 39.11 -26.55
CA LYS A 4 -4.84 37.70 -26.28
C LYS A 4 -6.01 37.07 -25.50
N LYS A 5 -6.36 35.82 -25.78
CA LYS A 5 -7.16 34.98 -24.89
C LYS A 5 -6.31 33.78 -24.48
N GLY A 6 -5.93 33.76 -23.21
CA GLY A 6 -5.30 32.62 -22.55
C GLY A 6 -6.37 31.60 -22.15
N LEU A 7 -6.01 30.32 -22.19
CA LEU A 7 -6.81 29.23 -21.66
C LEU A 7 -6.32 28.90 -20.25
N VAL A 8 -7.28 28.87 -19.35
CA VAL A 8 -7.15 28.86 -17.88
C VAL A 8 -6.77 27.46 -17.38
N VAL A 9 -5.77 27.43 -16.50
CA VAL A 9 -5.45 26.29 -15.62
C VAL A 9 -6.54 26.20 -14.56
N GLY A 10 -7.32 25.10 -14.58
CA GLY A 10 -8.35 24.83 -13.59
C GLY A 10 -7.75 24.25 -12.32
N ILE A 11 -7.56 25.10 -11.31
CA ILE A 11 -7.36 24.71 -9.92
C ILE A 11 -8.75 24.35 -9.38
N PHE A 12 -9.01 23.08 -9.06
CA PHE A 12 -10.20 22.72 -8.31
C PHE A 12 -9.98 23.03 -6.83
N SER A 13 -10.46 24.20 -6.44
CA SER A 13 -10.65 24.62 -5.05
C SER A 13 -11.63 23.68 -4.35
N ALA A 14 -11.18 23.05 -3.27
CA ALA A 14 -12.09 22.49 -2.28
C ALA A 14 -12.83 23.65 -1.58
N ALA A 15 -14.16 23.65 -1.68
CA ALA A 15 -15.00 24.66 -1.05
C ALA A 15 -14.94 24.51 0.48
N LEU A 16 -14.37 25.51 1.15
CA LEU A 16 -14.48 25.70 2.59
C LEU A 16 -15.88 26.25 2.89
N VAL A 17 -16.77 25.40 3.41
CA VAL A 17 -18.05 25.85 3.97
C VAL A 17 -17.76 26.48 5.33
N LEU A 18 -17.71 27.82 5.38
CA LEU A 18 -17.72 28.58 6.63
C LEU A 18 -19.12 28.54 7.25
N ASN A 19 -19.30 27.65 8.23
CA ASN A 19 -20.41 27.76 9.18
C ASN A 19 -19.95 28.66 10.33
N LEU A 20 -20.41 29.92 10.34
CA LEU A 20 -20.28 30.84 11.47
C LEU A 20 -21.32 30.47 12.53
N GLY A 21 -20.99 29.45 13.34
CA GLY A 21 -21.68 29.12 14.58
C GLY A 21 -20.76 29.41 15.76
N VAL A 22 -21.14 30.38 16.60
CA VAL A 22 -20.45 30.70 17.86
C VAL A 22 -20.70 29.56 18.84
N ALA A 23 -19.64 28.84 19.24
CA ALA A 23 -19.63 27.92 20.37
C ALA A 23 -18.26 28.00 21.09
N PRO A 24 -18.22 27.76 22.41
CA PRO A 24 -17.22 28.31 23.31
C PRO A 24 -15.93 27.48 23.37
N GLY A 25 -14.79 28.18 23.52
CA GLY A 25 -13.55 27.64 24.10
C GLY A 25 -12.88 26.52 23.31
N VAL A 26 -12.06 26.89 22.32
CA VAL A 26 -10.99 26.00 21.85
C VAL A 26 -10.02 25.82 23.02
N ALA A 27 -10.13 24.70 23.73
CA ALA A 27 -9.03 24.21 24.53
C ALA A 27 -7.87 23.98 23.54
N LEU A 28 -6.82 24.81 23.62
CA LEU A 28 -5.56 24.51 22.96
C LEU A 28 -5.13 23.13 23.46
N GLY A 29 -5.31 22.12 22.61
CA GLY A 29 -4.81 20.78 22.84
C GLY A 29 -3.32 20.88 23.13
N LYS A 30 -2.94 20.43 24.32
CA LYS A 30 -1.56 20.33 24.78
C LYS A 30 -0.78 19.59 23.69
N SER A 31 0.22 20.22 23.07
CA SER A 31 1.06 19.50 22.11
C SER A 31 1.74 18.36 22.87
N ALA A 32 1.37 17.13 22.57
CA ALA A 32 2.00 15.97 23.20
C ALA A 32 3.48 15.99 22.81
N SER A 33 4.33 16.25 23.79
CA SER A 33 5.79 16.25 23.65
C SER A 33 6.28 14.87 23.22
N VAL A 34 7.53 14.80 22.73
CA VAL A 34 8.15 13.55 22.27
C VAL A 34 8.10 12.46 23.35
N ASP A 35 8.19 12.88 24.60
CA ASP A 35 8.26 12.02 25.78
C ASP A 35 6.91 11.46 26.28
N ASP A 36 5.76 12.01 25.85
CA ASP A 36 4.44 11.56 26.35
C ASP A 36 3.94 10.28 25.66
N LEU A 37 4.58 9.89 24.54
CA LEU A 37 4.25 8.67 23.80
C LEU A 37 5.07 7.45 24.22
N THR A 38 6.23 7.64 24.85
CA THR A 38 7.13 6.54 25.22
C THR A 38 6.67 5.79 26.48
N THR A 39 5.88 6.41 27.35
CA THR A 39 5.34 5.73 28.54
C THR A 39 3.98 5.10 28.22
N GLY A 40 3.99 3.81 27.86
CA GLY A 40 2.78 2.97 27.76
C GLY A 40 2.46 2.41 26.37
N THR A 41 3.13 2.88 25.31
CA THR A 41 2.96 2.35 23.94
C THR A 41 4.18 1.59 23.41
N ASP A 42 5.26 1.47 24.20
CA ASP A 42 6.51 0.82 23.77
C ASP A 42 6.30 -0.60 23.26
N SER A 43 5.44 -1.40 23.89
CA SER A 43 5.12 -2.76 23.43
C SER A 43 4.37 -2.76 22.10
N ILE A 44 3.48 -1.79 21.88
CA ILE A 44 2.74 -1.63 20.61
C ILE A 44 3.71 -1.26 19.49
N VAL A 45 4.63 -0.32 19.76
CA VAL A 45 5.66 0.11 18.81
C VAL A 45 6.62 -1.04 18.48
N GLU A 46 7.02 -1.83 19.48
CA GLU A 46 7.86 -3.02 19.27
C GLU A 46 7.19 -4.05 18.37
N GLU A 47 5.90 -4.33 18.61
CA GLU A 47 5.16 -5.30 17.82
C GLU A 47 4.90 -4.79 16.39
N LEU A 48 4.62 -3.49 16.22
CA LEU A 48 4.51 -2.86 14.89
C LEU A 48 5.82 -2.94 14.10
N VAL A 49 6.98 -2.81 14.74
CA VAL A 49 8.29 -2.98 14.09
C VAL A 49 8.52 -4.43 13.67
N GLN A 50 8.06 -5.41 14.45
CA GLN A 50 8.17 -6.83 14.09
C GLN A 50 7.29 -7.19 12.90
N LEU A 51 6.07 -6.64 12.84
CA LEU A 51 5.13 -6.84 11.73
C LEU A 51 5.53 -6.08 10.45
N ASN A 52 6.34 -5.03 10.59
CA ASN A 52 6.86 -4.22 9.49
C ASN A 52 8.39 -4.27 9.43
N PRO A 53 8.99 -5.43 9.11
CA PRO A 53 10.42 -5.61 9.17
C PRO A 53 11.16 -4.53 8.38
N GLY A 54 12.09 -3.87 9.07
CA GLY A 54 12.91 -2.76 8.57
C GLY A 54 12.35 -1.36 8.84
N SER A 55 11.16 -1.23 9.43
CA SER A 55 10.77 0.01 10.13
C SER A 55 11.55 0.16 11.43
N THR A 56 11.88 1.39 11.79
CA THR A 56 12.43 1.71 13.12
C THR A 56 11.32 2.18 14.07
N LYS A 57 11.53 2.02 15.39
CA LYS A 57 10.62 2.57 16.41
C LYS A 57 10.36 4.06 16.21
N ALA A 58 11.40 4.81 15.84
CA ALA A 58 11.32 6.24 15.60
C ALA A 58 10.41 6.58 14.39
N GLU A 59 10.47 5.80 13.31
CA GLU A 59 9.60 5.99 12.15
C GLU A 59 8.14 5.70 12.49
N VAL A 60 7.87 4.62 13.23
CA VAL A 60 6.51 4.27 13.69
C VAL A 60 5.93 5.39 14.57
N ILE A 61 6.71 5.89 15.55
CA ILE A 61 6.28 6.99 16.43
C ILE A 61 6.09 8.30 15.65
N ALA A 62 7.01 8.65 14.75
CA ALA A 62 6.91 9.87 13.95
C ALA A 62 5.67 9.85 13.05
N GLN A 63 5.33 8.68 12.50
CA GLN A 63 4.13 8.48 11.71
C GLN A 63 2.87 8.63 12.56
N ALA A 64 2.79 7.97 13.73
CA ALA A 64 1.62 8.08 14.58
C ALA A 64 1.34 9.53 15.01
N ARG A 65 2.40 10.34 15.20
CA ARG A 65 2.27 11.79 15.42
C ARG A 65 1.71 12.52 14.20
N HIS A 66 2.13 12.16 12.99
CA HIS A 66 1.58 12.75 11.78
C HIS A 66 0.07 12.52 11.69
N VAL A 67 -0.39 11.28 11.90
CA VAL A 67 -1.83 10.96 11.92
C VAL A 67 -2.54 11.73 13.02
N THR A 68 -1.97 11.77 14.23
CA THR A 68 -2.54 12.54 15.34
C THR A 68 -2.73 14.01 15.00
N ILE A 69 -1.77 14.61 14.28
CA ILE A 69 -1.86 16.01 13.83
C ILE A 69 -2.96 16.17 12.77
N GLU A 70 -3.13 15.20 11.89
CA GLU A 70 -4.13 15.23 10.81
C GLU A 70 -5.55 14.95 11.29
N THR A 71 -5.74 14.00 12.21
CA THR A 71 -7.04 13.50 12.65
C THR A 71 -7.49 14.08 13.99
N GLY A 72 -6.55 14.54 14.82
CA GLY A 72 -6.81 14.94 16.21
C GLY A 72 -6.98 13.77 17.17
N GLU A 73 -6.84 12.52 16.73
CA GLU A 73 -6.92 11.32 17.56
C GLU A 73 -5.70 11.19 18.49
N ALA A 74 -5.88 10.53 19.64
CA ALA A 74 -4.76 10.29 20.53
C ALA A 74 -3.74 9.34 19.89
N ALA A 75 -2.46 9.66 19.96
CA ALA A 75 -1.41 8.86 19.32
C ALA A 75 -1.34 7.40 19.84
N SER A 76 -1.75 7.13 21.08
CA SER A 76 -1.90 5.76 21.60
C SER A 76 -3.04 4.99 20.93
N GLU A 77 -4.13 5.68 20.57
CA GLU A 77 -5.25 5.12 19.83
C GLU A 77 -4.84 4.85 18.38
N VAL A 78 -4.17 5.79 17.72
CA VAL A 78 -3.58 5.61 16.39
C VAL A 78 -2.67 4.37 16.35
N LEU A 79 -1.72 4.27 17.29
CA LEU A 79 -0.81 3.11 17.37
C LEU A 79 -1.56 1.80 17.60
N SER A 80 -2.62 1.81 18.43
CA SER A 80 -3.44 0.62 18.71
C SER A 80 -4.23 0.17 17.47
N GLN A 81 -4.83 1.11 16.74
CA GLN A 81 -5.55 0.85 15.50
C GLN A 81 -4.61 0.28 14.43
N GLN A 82 -3.44 0.89 14.26
CA GLN A 82 -2.39 0.44 13.35
C GLN A 82 -1.91 -0.98 13.66
N LEU A 83 -1.72 -1.30 14.94
CA LEU A 83 -1.33 -2.65 15.36
C LEU A 83 -2.44 -3.67 15.06
N ALA A 84 -3.71 -3.32 15.34
CA ALA A 84 -4.84 -4.17 15.04
C ALA A 84 -4.94 -4.47 13.53
N GLU A 85 -4.77 -3.45 12.70
CA GLU A 85 -4.80 -3.57 11.24
C GLU A 85 -3.64 -4.43 10.69
N ALA A 86 -2.42 -4.21 11.19
CA ALA A 86 -1.25 -5.01 10.81
C ALA A 86 -1.43 -6.49 11.20
N LYS A 87 -1.96 -6.76 12.40
CA LYS A 87 -2.28 -8.13 12.85
C LYS A 87 -3.36 -8.79 12.00
N ALA A 88 -4.43 -8.06 11.68
CA ALA A 88 -5.51 -8.56 10.85
C ALA A 88 -4.99 -8.95 9.46
N SER A 89 -4.19 -8.07 8.85
CA SER A 89 -3.59 -8.31 7.53
C SER A 89 -2.62 -9.49 7.54
N ALA A 90 -1.79 -9.63 8.57
CA ALA A 90 -0.90 -10.77 8.71
C ALA A 90 -1.66 -12.10 8.91
N ALA A 91 -2.73 -12.08 9.71
CA ALA A 91 -3.58 -13.25 9.92
C ALA A 91 -4.34 -13.66 8.65
N GLU A 92 -4.79 -12.69 7.86
CA GLU A 92 -5.44 -12.92 6.57
C GLU A 92 -4.46 -13.50 5.55
N ALA A 93 -3.28 -12.89 5.41
CA ALA A 93 -2.21 -13.40 4.55
C ALA A 93 -1.80 -14.84 4.92
N ALA A 94 -1.76 -15.17 6.21
CA ALA A 94 -1.47 -16.52 6.69
C ALA A 94 -2.58 -17.53 6.37
N ARG A 95 -3.86 -17.14 6.45
CA ARG A 95 -4.98 -18.01 6.07
C ARG A 95 -4.97 -18.28 4.57
N ASP A 96 -4.78 -17.24 3.77
CA ASP A 96 -4.71 -17.37 2.31
C ASP A 96 -3.48 -18.20 1.91
N GLY A 97 -2.36 -18.08 2.63
CA GLY A 97 -1.19 -18.95 2.47
C GLY A 97 -1.45 -20.43 2.83
N ASP A 98 -2.03 -20.71 4.01
CA ASP A 98 -2.27 -22.09 4.48
C ASP A 98 -3.25 -22.86 3.58
N VAL A 99 -4.33 -22.22 3.16
CA VAL A 99 -5.32 -22.81 2.23
C VAL A 99 -4.62 -23.33 0.96
N MET A 100 -3.61 -22.60 0.47
CA MET A 100 -2.89 -22.97 -0.76
C MET A 100 -1.79 -24.02 -0.54
N LEU A 101 -1.16 -24.04 0.65
CA LEU A 101 -0.16 -25.05 1.00
C LEU A 101 -0.76 -26.43 1.27
N ARG A 102 -2.00 -26.50 1.77
CA ARG A 102 -2.73 -27.76 1.98
C ARG A 102 -3.08 -28.51 0.68
N GLY A 103 -2.99 -27.84 -0.48
CA GLY A 103 -3.27 -28.41 -1.80
C GLY A 103 -2.10 -29.10 -2.51
N GLY A 104 -0.88 -29.12 -1.98
CA GLY A 104 0.21 -29.88 -2.61
C GLY A 104 1.54 -29.86 -1.86
N GLY A 105 2.20 -31.02 -1.85
CA GLY A 105 3.31 -31.40 -0.98
C GLY A 105 4.50 -30.43 -0.89
N GLN A 106 5.10 -30.47 0.30
CA GLN A 106 6.22 -29.70 0.84
C GLN A 106 7.48 -29.70 -0.05
N LYS A 107 7.55 -28.76 -0.99
CA LYS A 107 8.82 -28.16 -1.46
C LYS A 107 8.62 -26.66 -1.62
N LYS A 108 9.61 -25.85 -1.21
CA LYS A 108 9.69 -24.41 -1.52
C LYS A 108 9.98 -24.23 -3.01
N GLU A 109 9.03 -24.63 -3.85
CA GLU A 109 9.12 -24.42 -5.28
C GLU A 109 9.00 -22.93 -5.58
N SER A 110 9.90 -22.44 -6.41
CA SER A 110 9.84 -21.07 -6.93
C SER A 110 9.65 -21.13 -8.44
N PHE A 111 8.71 -20.33 -8.93
CA PHE A 111 8.32 -20.25 -10.31
C PHE A 111 8.73 -18.91 -10.89
N ILE A 112 9.02 -18.87 -12.19
CA ILE A 112 9.10 -17.61 -12.90
C ILE A 112 7.66 -17.11 -13.09
N ILE A 113 7.38 -15.87 -12.67
CA ILE A 113 6.03 -15.29 -12.59
C ILE A 113 5.29 -15.20 -13.94
N GLY A 114 6.00 -15.40 -15.06
CA GLY A 114 5.42 -15.43 -16.40
C GLY A 114 4.91 -14.05 -16.85
N GLY A 115 4.28 -14.01 -18.02
CA GLY A 115 3.63 -12.78 -18.50
C GLY A 115 2.20 -12.63 -17.99
N ALA A 116 1.73 -11.39 -17.85
CA ALA A 116 0.33 -11.08 -17.61
C ALA A 116 -0.53 -11.16 -18.88
N LYS A 117 -1.85 -11.18 -18.71
CA LYS A 117 -2.79 -11.13 -19.86
C LYS A 117 -2.89 -9.72 -20.42
N HIS A 118 -2.83 -8.71 -19.56
CA HIS A 118 -2.98 -7.31 -19.95
C HIS A 118 -2.01 -6.40 -19.21
N LYS A 119 -1.74 -5.25 -19.83
CA LYS A 119 -1.16 -4.09 -19.13
C LYS A 119 -2.07 -3.68 -17.98
N GLY A 120 -1.45 -3.38 -16.83
CA GLY A 120 -2.09 -3.00 -15.58
C GLY A 120 -2.58 -4.18 -14.74
N ASP A 121 -2.47 -5.42 -15.21
CA ASP A 121 -2.71 -6.58 -14.34
C ASP A 121 -1.80 -6.51 -13.10
N VAL A 122 -2.29 -7.02 -11.98
CA VAL A 122 -1.60 -6.99 -10.68
C VAL A 122 -1.25 -8.39 -10.26
N PHE A 123 -0.29 -8.50 -9.34
CA PHE A 123 -0.04 -9.76 -8.67
C PHE A 123 0.03 -9.64 -7.17
N TYR A 124 -0.30 -10.76 -6.51
CA TYR A 124 0.00 -11.04 -5.12
C TYR A 124 0.89 -12.28 -5.06
N ALA A 125 1.96 -12.24 -4.29
CA ALA A 125 2.79 -13.40 -4.00
C ALA A 125 2.88 -13.59 -2.48
N PRO A 126 2.68 -14.81 -1.95
CA PRO A 126 2.94 -15.09 -0.54
C PRO A 126 4.38 -14.71 -0.17
N ALA A 127 4.57 -14.11 1.00
CA ALA A 127 5.89 -13.70 1.46
C ALA A 127 5.89 -13.64 2.98
N THR A 128 6.95 -14.23 3.55
CA THR A 128 7.17 -14.31 4.99
C THR A 128 8.48 -13.62 5.34
N THR A 129 8.46 -12.74 6.35
CA THR A 129 9.67 -12.19 6.96
C THR A 129 9.61 -12.40 8.46
N LEU A 130 10.66 -13.00 9.04
CA LEU A 130 10.74 -13.30 10.48
C LEU A 130 9.53 -14.10 11.03
N GLY A 131 8.88 -14.91 10.20
CA GLY A 131 7.71 -15.71 10.56
C GLY A 131 6.36 -15.01 10.39
N TYR A 132 6.35 -13.75 9.95
CA TYR A 132 5.12 -13.01 9.66
C TYR A 132 4.82 -13.00 8.16
N GLU A 133 3.66 -13.54 7.81
CA GLU A 133 3.11 -13.45 6.45
C GLU A 133 2.65 -12.02 6.19
N HIS A 134 3.16 -11.41 5.13
CA HIS A 134 2.77 -10.06 4.71
C HIS A 134 2.46 -9.98 3.21
N GLY A 135 2.92 -10.97 2.44
CA GLY A 135 2.78 -11.00 0.98
C GLY A 135 3.64 -9.95 0.26
N HIS A 136 3.62 -10.00 -1.05
CA HIS A 136 4.28 -9.04 -1.94
C HIS A 136 3.37 -8.76 -3.13
N SER A 137 3.40 -7.54 -3.65
CA SER A 137 2.56 -7.14 -4.78
C SER A 137 3.29 -6.20 -5.74
N GLY A 138 2.79 -6.21 -6.97
CA GLY A 138 3.27 -5.34 -8.05
C GLY A 138 2.25 -5.33 -9.18
N LEU A 139 2.55 -4.55 -10.22
CA LEU A 139 1.70 -4.45 -11.41
C LEU A 139 2.50 -4.55 -12.69
N TYR A 140 1.83 -4.94 -13.76
CA TYR A 140 2.41 -5.10 -15.07
C TYR A 140 2.32 -3.79 -15.87
N TYR A 141 3.45 -3.18 -16.22
CA TYR A 141 3.49 -2.01 -17.12
C TYR A 141 3.11 -2.40 -18.56
N ASP A 142 3.51 -3.59 -18.96
CA ASP A 142 3.08 -4.30 -20.16
C ASP A 142 2.98 -5.80 -19.80
N THR A 143 2.70 -6.69 -20.73
CA THR A 143 2.51 -8.11 -20.41
C THR A 143 3.74 -8.82 -19.88
N ASN A 144 4.95 -8.26 -19.99
CA ASN A 144 6.21 -8.88 -19.56
C ASN A 144 7.08 -8.00 -18.65
N THR A 145 6.68 -6.76 -18.39
CA THR A 145 7.41 -5.82 -17.54
C THR A 145 6.63 -5.54 -16.26
N ILE A 146 7.24 -5.83 -15.12
CA ILE A 146 6.70 -5.58 -13.79
C ILE A 146 7.23 -4.26 -13.25
N ILE A 147 6.37 -3.50 -12.58
CA ILE A 147 6.71 -2.39 -11.71
C ILE A 147 6.43 -2.82 -10.27
N GLU A 148 7.47 -2.78 -9.44
CA GLU A 148 7.38 -3.17 -8.03
C GLU A 148 8.26 -2.30 -7.14
N ALA A 149 7.87 -2.23 -5.86
CA ALA A 149 8.74 -1.81 -4.77
C ALA A 149 9.17 -3.09 -4.02
N PRO A 150 10.41 -3.59 -4.22
CA PRO A 150 10.72 -4.99 -3.94
C PRO A 150 11.14 -5.30 -2.50
N GLY A 151 11.21 -4.30 -1.62
CA GLY A 151 11.63 -4.47 -0.23
C GLY A 151 12.76 -3.53 0.20
N LEU A 152 13.20 -3.73 1.45
CA LEU A 152 14.21 -2.93 2.12
C LEU A 152 15.48 -2.73 1.31
N ASN A 153 16.09 -1.54 1.43
CA ASN A 153 17.35 -1.17 0.79
C ASN A 153 17.35 -1.28 -0.74
N ARG A 154 16.17 -1.34 -1.35
CA ARG A 154 15.99 -1.34 -2.80
C ARG A 154 15.07 -0.21 -3.20
N TYR A 155 15.27 0.26 -4.42
CA TYR A 155 14.40 1.23 -5.06
C TYR A 155 13.29 0.50 -5.84
N SER A 156 12.13 1.15 -5.94
CA SER A 156 11.11 0.74 -6.90
C SER A 156 11.68 0.76 -8.31
N HIS A 157 11.36 -0.25 -9.11
CA HIS A 157 11.99 -0.44 -10.41
C HIS A 157 11.07 -1.16 -11.40
N ALA A 158 11.45 -1.08 -12.67
CA ALA A 158 10.89 -1.90 -13.73
C ALA A 158 11.78 -3.13 -13.95
N ILE A 159 11.20 -4.32 -14.00
CA ILE A 159 11.92 -5.58 -14.20
C ILE A 159 11.18 -6.49 -15.16
N SER A 160 11.92 -7.20 -16.01
CA SER A 160 11.36 -8.27 -16.83
C SER A 160 10.78 -9.36 -15.94
N ALA A 161 9.53 -9.75 -16.17
CA ALA A 161 8.84 -10.79 -15.44
C ALA A 161 9.62 -12.12 -15.47
N SER A 162 10.33 -12.40 -16.57
CA SER A 162 11.23 -13.57 -16.67
C SER A 162 12.37 -13.61 -15.65
N LYS A 163 12.68 -12.50 -14.98
CA LYS A 163 13.72 -12.38 -13.94
C LYS A 163 13.15 -12.45 -12.53
N VAL A 164 11.82 -12.48 -12.38
CA VAL A 164 11.15 -12.48 -11.07
C VAL A 164 10.75 -13.91 -10.73
N ARG A 165 11.16 -14.36 -9.54
CA ARG A 165 10.77 -15.65 -8.97
C ARG A 165 9.77 -15.44 -7.86
N VAL A 166 8.69 -16.22 -7.89
CA VAL A 166 7.61 -16.18 -6.90
C VAL A 166 7.38 -17.58 -6.32
N PRO A 167 6.92 -17.70 -5.07
CA PRO A 167 6.57 -18.99 -4.50
C PRO A 167 5.26 -19.53 -5.10
N LYS A 168 4.96 -20.79 -4.79
CA LYS A 168 3.62 -21.38 -4.94
C LYS A 168 2.57 -20.48 -4.26
N GLY A 169 1.36 -20.42 -4.82
CA GLY A 169 0.26 -19.62 -4.29
C GLY A 169 0.31 -18.15 -4.70
N MET A 170 1.17 -17.79 -5.68
CA MET A 170 1.12 -16.48 -6.32
C MET A 170 -0.12 -16.36 -7.23
N HIS A 171 -0.78 -15.21 -7.17
CA HIS A 171 -1.99 -14.89 -7.93
C HIS A 171 -1.69 -13.82 -8.99
N LEU A 172 -2.09 -14.09 -10.24
CA LEU A 172 -2.25 -13.06 -11.26
C LEU A 172 -3.71 -12.64 -11.34
N GLN A 173 -3.94 -11.32 -11.32
CA GLN A 173 -5.26 -10.73 -11.30
C GLN A 173 -5.37 -9.61 -12.32
N TYR A 174 -6.54 -9.45 -12.92
CA TYR A 174 -6.90 -8.19 -13.57
C TYR A 174 -7.77 -7.37 -12.63
N VAL A 175 -7.69 -6.04 -12.75
CA VAL A 175 -8.63 -5.13 -12.08
C VAL A 175 -9.85 -4.95 -12.98
N ASP A 176 -11.05 -5.19 -12.48
CA ASP A 176 -12.33 -5.20 -13.20
C ASP A 176 -12.81 -3.79 -13.57
N VAL A 177 -12.05 -3.18 -14.47
CA VAL A 177 -12.29 -1.88 -15.08
C VAL A 177 -11.98 -1.94 -16.57
N SER A 178 -12.19 -0.84 -17.29
CA SER A 178 -11.79 -0.77 -18.70
C SER A 178 -10.28 -0.99 -18.88
N GLN A 179 -9.85 -1.51 -20.04
CA GLN A 179 -8.43 -1.61 -20.36
C GLN A 179 -7.73 -0.24 -20.35
N ALA A 180 -8.43 0.82 -20.76
CA ALA A 180 -7.91 2.19 -20.68
C ALA A 180 -7.61 2.62 -19.23
N SER A 181 -8.45 2.21 -18.27
CA SER A 181 -8.23 2.46 -16.84
C SER A 181 -7.00 1.72 -16.32
N ARG A 182 -6.83 0.44 -16.68
CA ARG A 182 -5.63 -0.34 -16.34
C ARG A 182 -4.36 0.26 -16.95
N ASN A 183 -4.44 0.72 -18.21
CA ASN A 183 -3.33 1.40 -18.87
C ASN A 183 -2.89 2.66 -18.11
N LYS A 184 -3.84 3.50 -17.68
CA LYS A 184 -3.54 4.70 -16.88
C LYS A 184 -2.79 4.36 -15.59
N ALA A 185 -3.23 3.34 -14.86
CA ALA A 185 -2.54 2.92 -13.63
C ALA A 185 -1.09 2.47 -13.92
N ALA A 186 -0.90 1.64 -14.93
CA ALA A 186 0.41 1.19 -15.36
C ALA A 186 1.32 2.34 -15.82
N ASP A 187 0.79 3.30 -16.57
CA ASP A 187 1.53 4.49 -17.02
C ASP A 187 1.94 5.38 -15.84
N ILE A 188 1.05 5.58 -14.87
CA ILE A 188 1.35 6.33 -13.65
C ILE A 188 2.52 5.68 -12.89
N ALA A 189 2.47 4.36 -12.69
CA ALA A 189 3.52 3.64 -11.99
C ALA A 189 4.87 3.76 -12.70
N TYR A 190 4.88 3.55 -14.02
CA TYR A 190 6.10 3.60 -14.82
C TYR A 190 6.73 5.00 -14.88
N HIS A 191 5.91 6.04 -15.02
CA HIS A 191 6.44 7.40 -15.22
C HIS A 191 6.76 8.15 -13.92
N PHE A 192 6.09 7.84 -12.82
CA PHE A 192 6.19 8.65 -11.59
C PHE A 192 6.68 7.89 -10.36
N MET A 193 6.60 6.55 -10.35
CA MET A 193 6.83 5.76 -9.13
C MET A 193 8.12 4.96 -9.18
N LEU A 194 8.92 5.03 -10.25
CA LEU A 194 10.24 4.39 -10.35
C LEU A 194 11.32 5.16 -9.58
N ASN A 195 12.36 4.43 -9.16
CA ASN A 195 13.53 4.95 -8.46
C ASN A 195 13.18 5.65 -7.13
N LYS A 196 12.14 5.18 -6.44
CA LYS A 196 11.76 5.65 -5.11
C LYS A 196 12.24 4.66 -4.06
N PRO A 197 12.82 5.12 -2.93
CA PRO A 197 13.20 4.24 -1.83
C PRO A 197 12.00 3.47 -1.27
N TYR A 198 12.28 2.36 -0.59
CA TYR A 198 11.25 1.53 0.01
C TYR A 198 10.60 2.19 1.22
N ASN A 199 9.27 2.18 1.30
CA ASN A 199 8.52 2.69 2.44
C ASN A 199 8.27 1.57 3.46
N THR A 200 8.98 1.58 4.57
CA THR A 200 8.84 0.56 5.62
C THR A 200 7.57 0.71 6.45
N LEU A 201 6.90 1.86 6.36
CA LEU A 201 5.67 2.16 7.07
C LEU A 201 4.47 1.60 6.29
N PHE A 202 3.88 0.49 6.76
CA PHE A 202 2.69 -0.10 6.14
C PHE A 202 1.38 0.37 6.77
N ALA A 203 1.36 0.61 8.07
CA ALA A 203 0.14 0.91 8.82
C ALA A 203 -0.47 2.27 8.49
N SER A 204 0.20 3.10 7.69
CA SER A 204 -0.36 4.32 7.13
C SER A 204 0.45 4.74 5.92
N ASN A 205 0.23 4.02 4.84
CA ASN A 205 0.96 4.16 3.58
C ASN A 205 0.10 4.75 2.46
N LYS A 206 -1.13 5.21 2.72
CA LYS A 206 -2.07 5.69 1.69
C LYS A 206 -1.74 7.09 1.15
N VAL A 207 -0.56 7.23 0.55
CA VAL A 207 -0.09 8.45 -0.12
C VAL A 207 0.12 8.17 -1.61
N VAL A 208 -0.63 8.87 -2.46
CA VAL A 208 -0.67 8.65 -3.91
C VAL A 208 0.65 9.02 -4.59
N TYR A 209 1.15 10.23 -4.37
CA TYR A 209 2.44 10.70 -4.91
C TYR A 209 3.45 10.81 -3.77
N SER A 210 4.04 9.68 -3.41
CA SER A 210 4.98 9.56 -2.31
C SER A 210 6.43 9.59 -2.81
N ASP A 211 7.33 10.09 -1.99
CA ASP A 211 8.77 9.97 -2.24
C ASP A 211 9.34 8.60 -1.90
N LYS A 212 8.52 7.70 -1.35
CA LYS A 212 8.85 6.31 -1.04
C LYS A 212 7.63 5.41 -1.20
N TYR A 213 7.82 4.16 -1.61
CA TYR A 213 6.72 3.21 -1.80
C TYR A 213 7.05 1.84 -1.17
N ASN A 214 6.08 1.21 -0.51
CA ASN A 214 6.07 -0.25 -0.36
C ASN A 214 5.30 -0.91 -1.50
N CYS A 215 5.39 -2.23 -1.56
CA CYS A 215 4.83 -3.04 -2.64
C CYS A 215 3.34 -2.77 -2.89
N SER A 216 2.51 -2.88 -1.85
CA SER A 216 1.07 -2.65 -1.93
C SER A 216 0.70 -1.18 -2.12
N GLN A 217 1.41 -0.25 -1.45
CA GLN A 217 1.21 1.17 -1.67
C GLN A 217 1.43 1.56 -3.13
N LEU A 218 2.48 1.03 -3.78
CA LEU A 218 2.77 1.34 -5.19
C LEU A 218 1.58 0.96 -6.08
N VAL A 219 1.04 -0.25 -5.89
CA VAL A 219 -0.10 -0.76 -6.67
C VAL A 219 -1.36 0.06 -6.40
N TRP A 220 -1.69 0.26 -5.12
CA TRP A 220 -2.83 1.07 -4.72
C TRP A 220 -2.74 2.50 -5.26
N ALA A 221 -1.60 3.15 -5.08
CA ALA A 221 -1.38 4.53 -5.50
C ALA A 221 -1.49 4.69 -7.01
N ALA A 222 -0.97 3.73 -7.79
CA ALA A 222 -1.07 3.74 -9.25
C ALA A 222 -2.54 3.72 -9.71
N TYR A 223 -3.36 2.85 -9.11
CA TYR A 223 -4.79 2.76 -9.39
C TYR A 223 -5.59 3.95 -8.85
N LYS A 224 -5.19 4.50 -7.69
CA LYS A 224 -5.82 5.68 -7.11
C LYS A 224 -5.55 6.94 -7.94
N ALA A 225 -4.32 7.14 -8.43
CA ALA A 225 -3.97 8.29 -9.28
C ALA A 225 -4.47 8.16 -10.72
N GLY A 226 -4.37 6.96 -11.32
CA GLY A 226 -4.64 6.77 -12.74
C GLY A 226 -6.14 6.80 -13.04
N PRO A 227 -6.87 5.72 -12.72
CA PRO A 227 -8.32 5.65 -12.92
C PRO A 227 -9.18 6.09 -11.71
N GLY A 228 -8.59 6.45 -10.56
CA GLY A 228 -9.37 6.82 -9.37
C GLY A 228 -9.93 5.63 -8.59
N ILE A 229 -9.39 4.43 -8.81
CA ILE A 229 -9.88 3.18 -8.22
C ILE A 229 -9.20 2.94 -6.88
N ASP A 230 -10.00 2.65 -5.86
CA ASP A 230 -9.50 2.26 -4.54
C ASP A 230 -9.39 0.74 -4.47
N LEU A 231 -8.16 0.23 -4.51
CA LEU A 231 -7.90 -1.21 -4.42
C LEU A 231 -7.81 -1.72 -2.98
N ASP A 232 -7.92 -0.86 -1.98
CA ASP A 232 -7.91 -1.33 -0.60
C ASP A 232 -9.23 -2.04 -0.25
N GLY A 233 -9.13 -3.36 -0.05
CA GLY A 233 -10.28 -4.22 0.26
C GLY A 233 -10.88 -4.06 1.66
N ASN A 234 -10.17 -3.48 2.64
CA ASN A 234 -10.66 -3.40 4.02
C ASN A 234 -10.96 -1.96 4.51
N GLY A 235 -10.53 -0.93 3.76
CA GLY A 235 -10.79 0.48 4.08
C GLY A 235 -9.91 1.05 5.21
N GLY A 236 -8.87 0.33 5.62
CA GLY A 236 -7.99 0.68 6.74
C GLY A 236 -7.12 1.92 6.51
N SER A 237 -6.27 2.24 7.48
CA SER A 237 -5.31 3.35 7.38
C SER A 237 -4.10 3.00 6.50
N GLY A 238 -3.74 1.72 6.46
CA GLY A 238 -2.77 1.14 5.55
C GLY A 238 -3.44 0.41 4.38
N VAL A 239 -2.60 0.01 3.42
CA VAL A 239 -2.97 -0.94 2.36
C VAL A 239 -1.88 -2.00 2.28
N TYR A 240 -2.26 -3.25 2.49
CA TYR A 240 -1.39 -4.42 2.50
C TYR A 240 -1.59 -5.26 1.24
N PRO A 241 -0.61 -6.10 0.85
CA PRO A 241 -0.72 -6.94 -0.35
C PRO A 241 -1.99 -7.80 -0.37
N VAL A 242 -2.40 -8.33 0.79
CA VAL A 242 -3.62 -9.13 0.93
C VAL A 242 -4.89 -8.30 0.66
N ASN A 243 -4.88 -6.99 0.95
CA ASN A 243 -6.04 -6.14 0.65
C ASN A 243 -6.20 -5.89 -0.86
N ILE A 244 -5.09 -5.87 -1.61
CA ILE A 244 -5.13 -5.83 -3.08
C ILE A 244 -5.67 -7.17 -3.61
N LEU A 245 -5.16 -8.29 -3.07
CA LEU A 245 -5.60 -9.64 -3.42
C LEU A 245 -7.12 -9.78 -3.26
N ASN A 246 -7.66 -9.33 -2.14
CA ASN A 246 -9.07 -9.49 -1.74
C ASN A 246 -9.94 -8.26 -2.06
N SER A 247 -9.44 -7.34 -2.90
CA SER A 247 -10.20 -6.18 -3.35
C SER A 247 -11.45 -6.61 -4.12
N GLY A 248 -12.57 -5.91 -3.92
CA GLY A 248 -13.78 -6.11 -4.74
C GLY A 248 -13.58 -5.80 -6.24
N TRP A 249 -12.45 -5.18 -6.60
CA TRP A 249 -12.09 -4.88 -7.98
C TRP A 249 -11.15 -5.92 -8.61
N THR A 250 -10.55 -6.83 -7.87
CA THR A 250 -9.56 -7.76 -8.42
C THR A 250 -10.16 -9.12 -8.72
N ILE A 251 -9.87 -9.65 -9.91
CA ILE A 251 -10.32 -10.97 -10.33
C ILE A 251 -9.10 -11.83 -10.65
N THR A 252 -8.89 -12.85 -9.83
CA THR A 252 -7.82 -13.85 -10.02
C THR A 252 -8.13 -14.73 -11.23
N TYR A 253 -7.20 -14.79 -12.17
CA TYR A 253 -7.32 -15.63 -13.36
C TYR A 253 -6.25 -16.71 -13.45
N TYR A 254 -5.25 -16.68 -12.57
CA TYR A 254 -4.20 -17.71 -12.50
C TYR A 254 -3.61 -17.78 -11.09
N ILE A 255 -3.35 -19.00 -10.62
CA ILE A 255 -2.68 -19.28 -9.34
C ILE A 255 -1.53 -20.24 -9.62
N TYR A 256 -0.31 -19.90 -9.20
CA TYR A 256 0.85 -20.77 -9.38
C TYR A 256 0.79 -21.99 -8.45
N GLY A 257 0.76 -23.18 -9.05
CA GLY A 257 0.72 -24.46 -8.35
C GLY A 257 -0.59 -24.76 -7.63
N GLY A 258 -1.66 -24.04 -7.96
CA GLY A 258 -3.05 -24.40 -7.59
C GLY A 258 -3.60 -25.55 -8.42
#